data_AF-A0A920KR92-F1
#
_entry.id   AF-A0A920KR92-F1
#
_cell.length_a   1.000
_cell.length_b   1.000
_cell.length_c   1.000
_cell.angle_alpha   90.00
_cell.angle_beta   90.00
_cell.angle_gamma   90.00
#
_symmetry.space_group_name_H-M   'P 1'
#
loop_
_entity.id
_entity.type
_entity.pdbx_description
1 polymer ?
#
loop_
_entity_poly.entity_id
_entity_poly.type
_entity_poly.pdbx_seq_one_letter_code
_entity_poly.pdbx_strand_id
1 'polypeptide(L)' 'MGNRLGEMQLRILWEEILKRFSHVEVVGQPERVLSNFVRGYSSLPVVLHG' A
#
# COMPACT_ATOMS: atom_id res chain seq x y z
N MET A 1 15.51 -12.70 8.64
CA MET A 1 15.52 -13.50 7.39
C MET A 1 14.36 -13.17 6.43
N GLY A 2 13.31 -12.44 6.84
CA GLY A 2 12.18 -12.08 5.96
C GLY A 2 12.39 -10.87 5.03
N ASN A 3 13.43 -10.06 5.23
CA ASN A 3 13.57 -8.76 4.54
C ASN A 3 13.62 -8.89 3.02
N ARG A 4 14.39 -9.85 2.48
CA ARG A 4 14.50 -10.06 1.02
C ARG A 4 13.19 -10.51 0.38
N LEU A 5 12.40 -11.32 1.09
CA LEU A 5 11.09 -11.76 0.61
C LEU A 5 10.10 -10.59 0.60
N GLY A 6 10.08 -9.79 1.67
CA GLY A 6 9.23 -8.59 1.74
C GLY A 6 9.56 -7.57 0.66
N GLU A 7 10.85 -7.36 0.38
CA GLU A 7 11.31 -6.50 -0.71
C GLU A 7 10.83 -7.01 -2.08
N MET A 8 10.98 -8.31 -2.35
CA MET A 8 10.50 -8.92 -3.59
C MET A 8 8.98 -8.77 -3.76
N GLN A 9 8.21 -8.96 -2.68
CA GLN A 9 6.75 -8.79 -2.71
C GLN A 9 6.35 -7.36 -3.04
N LEU A 10 6.97 -6.37 -2.39
CA LEU A 10 6.71 -4.95 -2.68
C LEU A 10 7.08 -4.57 -4.10
N ARG A 11 8.21 -5.07 -4.61
CA ARG A 11 8.64 -4.82 -6.00
C ARG A 11 7.61 -5.34 -7.00
N ILE A 12 7.22 -6.60 -6.88
CA ILE A 12 6.24 -7.22 -7.80
C ILE A 12 4.89 -6.48 -7.71
N LEU A 13 4.43 -6.16 -6.50
CA LEU A 13 3.19 -5.41 -6.29
C LEU A 13 3.21 -4.07 -7.04
N TRP A 14 4.27 -3.28 -6.88
CA TRP A 14 4.36 -1.97 -7.51
C TRP A 14 4.58 -2.03 -9.03
N GLU A 15 5.36 -2.99 -9.53
CA GLU A 15 5.49 -3.22 -10.97
C GLU A 15 4.12 -3.47 -11.62
N GLU A 16 3.28 -4.26 -10.96
CA GLU A 16 1.96 -4.63 -11.47
C GLU A 16 0.92 -3.51 -11.31
N ILE A 17 0.99 -2.71 -10.24
CA ILE A 17 0.14 -1.52 -10.06
C ILE A 17 0.44 -0.48 -11.15
N LEU A 18 1.70 -0.15 -11.37
CA LEU A 18 2.11 0.89 -12.32
C LEU A 18 1.86 0.51 -13.79
N LYS A 19 1.76 -0.78 -14.10
CA LYS A 19 1.34 -1.26 -15.44
C LYS A 19 -0.16 -1.07 -15.70
N ARG A 20 -0.99 -1.08 -14.65
CA ARG A 20 -2.46 -1.10 -14.77
C ARG A 20 -3.11 0.25 -14.48
N PHE A 21 -2.48 1.07 -13.65
CA PHE A 21 -3.03 2.33 -13.17
C PHE A 21 -2.01 3.46 -13.35
N SER A 22 -2.45 4.53 -14.01
CA SER A 22 -1.66 5.74 -14.20
C SER A 22 -1.57 6.58 -12.93
N HIS A 23 -2.59 6.50 -12.05
CA HIS A 23 -2.61 7.25 -10.80
C HIS A 23 -3.41 6.51 -9.70
N VAL A 24 -2.89 6.57 -8.47
CA VAL A 24 -3.58 6.13 -7.25
C VAL A 24 -3.85 7.37 -6.42
N GLU A 25 -5.09 7.85 -6.44
CA GLU A 25 -5.48 9.07 -5.73
C GLU A 25 -5.97 8.72 -4.33
N VAL A 26 -5.41 9.37 -3.31
CA VAL A 26 -5.88 9.25 -1.93
C VAL A 26 -6.99 10.28 -1.71
N VAL A 27 -8.22 9.80 -1.47
CA VAL A 27 -9.42 10.64 -1.43
C VAL A 27 -9.96 10.88 -0.02
N GLY A 28 -9.29 10.36 1.00
CA GLY A 28 -9.74 10.47 2.38
C GLY A 28 -8.61 10.30 3.40
N GLN A 29 -8.92 10.61 4.66
CA GLN A 29 -7.97 10.40 5.75
C GLN A 29 -7.79 8.90 6.03
N PRO A 30 -6.56 8.44 6.31
CA PRO A 30 -6.34 7.06 6.72
C PRO A 30 -6.84 6.81 8.14
N GLU A 31 -7.34 5.59 8.36
CA GLU A 31 -7.54 5.05 9.70
C GLU A 31 -6.29 4.30 10.15
N ARG A 32 -5.83 4.55 11.37
CA ARG A 32 -4.64 3.90 11.94
C ARG A 32 -5.05 2.71 12.80
N VAL A 33 -4.21 1.68 12.80
CA VAL A 33 -4.33 0.59 13.75
C VAL A 33 -4.08 1.13 15.16
N LEU A 34 -5.01 0.90 16.09
CA LEU A 34 -4.85 1.25 17.50
C LEU A 34 -3.88 0.25 18.17
N SER A 35 -2.58 0.49 18.00
CA SER A 35 -1.52 -0.34 18.57
C SER A 35 -0.30 0.49 18.95
N ASN A 36 0.28 0.16 20.11
CA ASN A 36 1.55 0.75 20.57
C ASN A 36 2.78 0.01 20.01
N PHE A 37 2.58 -1.11 19.31
CA PHE A 37 3.66 -1.92 18.73
C PHE A 37 3.62 -1.91 17.19
N VAL A 38 2.43 -2.05 16.60
CA VAL A 38 2.25 -2.11 15.15
C VAL A 38 1.92 -0.73 14.60
N ARG A 39 2.82 -0.17 13.79
CA ARG A 39 2.56 1.05 13.03
C ARG A 39 1.95 0.69 11.67
N GLY A 40 0.63 0.71 11.58
CA GLY A 40 -0.10 0.38 10.35
C GLY A 40 -1.37 1.20 10.13
N TYR A 41 -1.95 1.03 8.95
CA TYR A 41 -3.25 1.60 8.57
C TYR A 41 -4.28 0.47 8.51
N SER A 42 -5.45 0.67 9.11
CA SER A 42 -6.59 -0.25 9.00
C SER A 42 -7.42 0.00 7.74
N SER A 43 -7.45 1.25 7.27
CA SER A 43 -8.15 1.66 6.04
C SER A 43 -7.47 2.89 5.43
N LEU A 44 -7.45 2.96 4.09
CA LEU A 44 -7.01 4.12 3.30
C LEU A 44 -7.89 4.24 2.05
N PRO A 45 -8.82 5.21 2.00
CA PRO A 45 -9.68 5.42 0.83
C PRO A 45 -8.87 5.87 -0.39
N VAL A 46 -8.97 5.13 -1.51
CA VAL A 46 -8.29 5.46 -2.77
C VAL A 46 -9.21 5.30 -3.98
N VAL A 47 -8.94 6.07 -5.03
CA VAL A 47 -9.50 5.90 -6.37
C VAL A 47 -8.36 5.54 -7.33
N LEU A 48 -8.57 4.51 -8.16
CA LEU A 48 -7.59 4.04 -9.14
C LEU A 48 -7.95 4.59 -10.52
N HIS A 49 -6.98 5.24 -11.16
CA HIS A 49 -7.10 5.79 -12.51
C HIS A 49 -6.35 4.88 -13.48
N GLY A 50 -7.03 4.37 -14.50
CA GLY A 50 -6.50 3.49 -15.54
C GLY A 50 -6.11 4.26 -16.79
#